data_AF-A0A7C6WGB0-F1
#
_entry.id   AF-A0A7C6WGB0-F1
#
_cell.length_a   1.000
_cell.length_b   1.000
_cell.length_c   1.000
_cell.angle_alpha   90.00
_cell.angle_beta   90.00
_cell.angle_gamma   90.00
#
_symmetry.space_group_name_H-M   'P 1'
#
loop_
_entity.id
_entity.type
_entity.pdbx_description
1 polymer ?
#
loop_
_entity_poly.entity_id
_entity_poly.type
_entity_poly.pdbx_seq_one_letter_code
_entity_poly.pdbx_strand_id
1 'polypeptide(L)' 'SGGLKITGLINNSNFLRETKCSDIKDAEKIISEVSKELKLDVIYTGVYEKIANSCDQLLGEIISLKLYLRKEWL' A
#
# COMPACT_ATOMS: atom_id res chain seq x y z
N SER A 1 1.18 19.97 24.17
CA SER A 1 2.07 19.17 23.32
C SER A 1 1.63 19.32 21.87
N GLY A 2 2.40 19.98 21.01
CA GLY A 2 2.02 20.29 19.61
C GLY A 2 2.37 19.17 18.62
N GLY A 3 2.03 17.92 18.94
CA GLY A 3 2.33 16.75 18.09
C GLY A 3 1.28 16.53 16.99
N LEU A 4 1.70 15.94 15.88
CA LEU A 4 0.78 15.46 14.84
C LEU A 4 0.02 14.22 15.35
N LYS A 5 -1.31 14.22 15.17
CA LYS A 5 -2.13 13.05 15.45
C LYS A 5 -1.96 12.04 14.31
N ILE A 6 -1.56 10.81 14.64
CA ILE A 6 -1.57 9.69 13.69
C ILE A 6 -3.02 9.26 13.48
N THR A 7 -3.47 9.22 12.23
CA THR A 7 -4.88 8.99 11.86
C THR A 7 -5.15 7.68 11.15
N GLY A 8 -4.13 6.98 10.67
CA GLY A 8 -4.29 5.73 9.96
C GLY A 8 -2.97 5.19 9.42
N LEU A 9 -3.06 4.00 8.83
CA LEU A 9 -1.94 3.29 8.23
C LEU A 9 -2.07 3.26 6.70
N ILE A 10 -0.93 3.18 6.03
CA ILE A 10 -0.87 3.06 4.57
C ILE A 10 -0.06 1.82 4.24
N ASN A 11 -0.62 0.91 3.45
CA ASN A 11 0.16 -0.19 2.86
C ASN A 11 0.85 0.32 1.59
N ASN A 12 2.17 0.44 1.63
CA ASN A 12 2.99 0.87 0.49
C ASN A 12 4.03 -0.19 0.11
N SER A 13 3.71 -1.48 0.30
CA SER A 13 4.63 -2.59 0.05
C SER A 13 4.74 -2.90 -1.44
N ASN A 14 5.38 -1.99 -2.18
CA ASN A 14 5.62 -2.09 -3.61
C ASN A 14 7.10 -2.39 -3.90
N PHE A 15 7.36 -3.34 -4.80
CA PHE A 15 8.66 -3.62 -5.42
C PHE A 15 8.77 -2.99 -6.82
N LEU A 16 8.31 -1.74 -6.97
CA LEU A 16 8.25 -1.03 -8.25
C LEU A 16 7.53 -1.88 -9.34
N ARG A 17 8.21 -2.19 -10.46
CA ARG A 17 7.66 -2.99 -11.57
C ARG A 17 7.56 -4.48 -11.26
N GLU A 18 8.32 -4.94 -10.26
CA GLU A 18 8.32 -6.34 -9.82
C GLU A 18 7.22 -6.63 -8.80
N THR A 19 6.47 -5.60 -8.39
CA THR A 19 5.34 -5.78 -7.46
C THR A 19 4.33 -6.76 -8.06
N LYS A 20 3.96 -7.76 -7.27
CA LYS A 20 2.85 -8.67 -7.54
C LYS A 20 1.75 -8.42 -6.52
N CYS A 21 0.51 -8.75 -6.89
CA CYS A 21 -0.62 -8.67 -5.96
C CYS A 21 -0.42 -9.54 -4.71
N SER A 22 0.32 -10.65 -4.83
CA SER A 22 0.71 -11.49 -3.69
C SER A 22 1.55 -10.73 -2.67
N ASP A 23 2.50 -9.90 -3.14
CA ASP A 23 3.40 -9.16 -2.25
C ASP A 23 2.61 -8.15 -1.41
N ILE A 24 1.65 -7.48 -2.04
CA ILE A 24 0.75 -6.52 -1.39
C ILE A 24 -0.15 -7.24 -0.38
N LYS A 25 -0.66 -8.42 -0.74
CA LYS A 25 -1.54 -9.22 0.13
C LYS A 25 -0.81 -9.83 1.32
N ASP A 26 0.44 -10.23 1.15
CA ASP A 26 1.28 -10.71 2.24
C ASP A 26 1.62 -9.57 3.21
N ALA A 27 1.91 -8.38 2.69
CA ALA A 27 2.05 -7.18 3.51
C ALA A 27 0.77 -6.78 4.23
N GLU A 28 -0.40 -6.99 3.61
CA GLU A 28 -1.70 -6.72 4.23
C GLU A 28 -1.90 -7.52 5.53
N LYS A 29 -1.40 -8.76 5.60
CA LYS A 29 -1.45 -9.58 6.81
C LYS A 29 -0.69 -8.91 7.96
N ILE A 30 0.52 -8.43 7.68
CA ILE A 30 1.40 -7.77 8.66
C ILE A 30 0.76 -6.45 9.14
N ILE A 31 0.36 -5.58 8.21
CA ILE A 31 -0.22 -4.28 8.58
C ILE A 31 -1.58 -4.41 9.27
N SER A 32 -2.32 -5.51 9.04
CA SER A 32 -3.55 -5.82 9.77
C SER A 32 -3.30 -6.15 11.23
N GLU A 33 -2.17 -6.77 11.57
CA GLU A 33 -1.77 -7.00 12.96
C GLU A 33 -1.44 -5.67 13.65
N VAL A 34 -0.65 -4.83 12.98
CA VAL A 34 -0.32 -3.47 13.45
C VAL A 34 -1.57 -2.60 13.62
N SER A 35 -2.51 -2.67 12.68
CA SER A 35 -3.79 -1.97 12.72
C SER A 35 -4.58 -2.31 13.99
N LYS A 36 -4.65 -3.60 14.33
CA LYS A 36 -5.34 -4.08 15.54
C LYS A 36 -4.64 -3.62 16.82
N GLU A 37 -3.31 -3.72 16.87
CA GLU A 37 -2.52 -3.33 18.04
C GLU A 37 -2.63 -1.83 18.33
N LEU A 38 -2.51 -1.01 17.28
CA LEU A 38 -2.53 0.44 17.39
C LEU A 38 -3.94 1.03 17.38
N LYS A 39 -4.97 0.24 17.06
CA LYS A 39 -6.35 0.69 16.85
C LYS A 39 -6.42 1.79 15.79
N LEU A 40 -5.71 1.58 14.68
CA LEU A 40 -5.64 2.48 13.54
C LEU A 40 -6.07 1.74 12.27
N ASP A 41 -6.99 2.31 11.52
CA ASP A 41 -7.45 1.72 10.26
C ASP A 41 -6.38 1.84 9.16
N VAL A 42 -6.33 0.83 8.28
CA VAL A 42 -5.61 0.94 7.01
C VAL A 42 -6.48 1.78 6.06
N ILE A 43 -6.08 3.02 5.82
CA ILE A 43 -6.87 3.98 5.06
C ILE A 43 -6.55 3.94 3.57
N TYR A 44 -5.31 3.58 3.20
CA TYR A 44 -4.87 3.51 1.81
C TYR A 44 -3.97 2.30 1.55
N THR A 45 -4.05 1.78 0.33
CA THR A 45 -3.08 0.83 -0.22
C THR A 45 -2.58 1.33 -1.56
N GLY A 46 -1.27 1.59 -1.64
CA GLY A 46 -0.63 2.00 -2.89
C GLY A 46 -0.38 0.80 -3.79
N VAL A 47 -0.84 0.86 -5.03
CA VAL A 47 -0.69 -0.24 -6.00
C VAL A 47 -0.16 0.31 -7.32
N TYR A 48 0.83 -0.35 -7.90
CA TYR A 48 1.33 0.05 -9.22
C TYR A 48 0.23 -0.02 -10.27
N GLU A 49 0.05 1.06 -11.05
CA GLU A 49 -1.11 1.25 -11.94
C GLU A 49 -1.33 0.08 -12.93
N LYS A 50 -0.26 -0.60 -13.36
CA LYS A 50 -0.35 -1.73 -14.30
C LYS A 50 -0.97 -2.99 -13.70
N ILE A 51 -0.96 -3.12 -12.38
CA ILE A 51 -1.53 -4.29 -11.67
C ILE A 51 -2.73 -3.92 -10.79
N ALA A 52 -3.07 -2.64 -10.68
CA ALA A 52 -4.14 -2.15 -9.80
C ALA A 52 -5.50 -2.80 -10.11
N ASN A 53 -5.80 -3.03 -11.40
CA ASN A 53 -7.05 -3.68 -11.82
C ASN A 53 -7.04 -5.21 -11.68
N SER A 54 -5.86 -5.82 -11.48
CA SER A 54 -5.70 -7.28 -11.39
C SER A 54 -5.61 -7.79 -9.96
N CYS A 55 -5.41 -6.91 -8.98
CA CYS A 55 -5.35 -7.32 -7.59
C CYS A 55 -6.74 -7.53 -7.01
N ASP A 56 -6.86 -8.52 -6.14
CA ASP A 56 -8.06 -8.76 -5.34
C ASP A 56 -8.39 -7.54 -4.47
N GLN A 57 -9.52 -7.60 -3.77
CA GLN A 57 -9.87 -6.59 -2.78
C GLN A 57 -8.77 -6.46 -1.71
N LEU A 58 -8.27 -5.24 -1.57
CA LEU A 58 -7.28 -4.82 -0.57
C LEU A 58 -7.94 -3.92 0.48
N LEU A 59 -7.33 -3.83 1.66
CA LEU A 59 -7.75 -2.90 2.71
C LEU A 59 -7.42 -1.45 2.34
N GLY A 60 -8.27 -0.54 2.78
CA GLY A 60 -8.16 0.88 2.47
C GLY A 60 -8.52 1.20 1.02
N GLU A 61 -8.51 2.49 0.69
CA GLU A 61 -8.70 2.96 -0.69
C GLU A 61 -7.44 2.66 -1.52
N ILE A 62 -7.64 2.06 -2.69
CA ILE A 62 -6.54 1.75 -3.61
C ILE A 62 -6.09 3.04 -4.29
N ILE A 63 -4.87 3.47 -4.01
CA ILE A 63 -4.20 4.56 -4.71
C ILE A 63 -3.33 3.97 -5.82
N SER A 64 -3.72 4.21 -7.07
CA SER A 64 -2.91 3.83 -8.23
C SER A 64 -1.65 4.69 -8.34
N LEU A 65 -0.48 4.05 -8.30
CA LEU A 65 0.82 4.71 -8.32
C LEU A 65 1.41 4.77 -9.74
N LYS A 66 1.81 5.97 -10.14
CA LYS A 66 2.55 6.26 -11.38
C LYS A 66 4.04 6.42 -11.08
N LEU A 67 4.89 5.68 -11.78
CA LEU A 67 6.34 5.70 -11.57
C LEU A 67 7.02 6.70 -12.53
N TYR A 68 7.07 7.98 -12.16
CA TYR A 68 7.62 9.05 -13.02
C TYR A 68 9.16 9.08 -13.13
N LEU A 69 9.87 8.71 -12.06
CA LEU A 69 11.33 8.94 -11.96
C LEU A 69 12.18 7.79 -12.53
N ARG A 70 11.57 6.76 -13.13
CA ARG A 70 12.29 5.65 -13.77
C ARG A 70 12.06 5.62 -15.27
N LYS A 71 13.02 6.23 -15.95
CA LYS A 71 13.42 6.06 -17.35
C LYS A 71 13.16 4.62 -17.88
N GLU A 72 12.37 4.44 -18.96
CA GLU A 72 11.92 3.11 -19.49
C GLU A 72 13.01 2.26 -20.16
N TRP A 73 14.05 2.90 -20.65
CA TRP A 73 15.26 2.40 -21.35
C TRP A 73 16.32 1.68 -20.48
N LEU A 74 15.93 0.95 -19.42
CA LEU A 74 16.78 -0.08 -18.78
C LEU A 74 16.08 -1.43 -18.82
#